data_AF-A0A1D1ZYW8-F1
#
_entry.id   AF-A0A1D1ZYW8-F1
#
_cell.length_a   1.000
_cell.length_b   1.000
_cell.length_c   1.000
_cell.angle_alpha   90.00
_cell.angle_beta   90.00
_cell.angle_gamma   90.00
#
_symmetry.space_group_name_H-M   'P 1'
#
loop_
_entity.id
_entity.type
_entity.pdbx_description
1 polymer ?
#
loop_
_entity_poly.entity_id
_entity_poly.type
_entity_poly.pdbx_seq_one_letter_code
_entity_poly.pdbx_strand_id
1 'polypeptide(L)'
;RHQQTHTLHCMLVRALHGLRSTLPWPRLSAAGLSARPSVRPLARLCRQETLAMSQSVESGPAVHYSAALTSIDASQYEAQLATKVAWLETLFQDLEHPPFAIHRSEPENFRMRTEFDVWHSGDSLEFQMFEKDPKTGERRPVRVDQFPVASKLCNSLMTALLRELPLCQELRSKLFQVNLHTTLSGQAMVTLLYHRKLGDAWQEAAQKLRVCLGDLASPIHIIGRSRGQKICLDADEVEETLTVEGQTLRYVQVEANFSQPNAGISVQMLAWARRAAQGSGARDLLELYCGNGNFTAALAPRFRRVVATEAWTRTPFSSSMNSTMSSTSAAILRRSMPIWWLSRIPST
;
A
#
# COMPACT_ATOMS: atom_id res chain seq x y z
N ARG A 1 -1.22 -1.73 -10.48
CA ARG A 1 0.03 -0.93 -10.46
C ARG A 1 0.66 -0.77 -11.85
N HIS A 2 0.75 -1.81 -12.70
CA HIS A 2 1.34 -1.67 -14.06
C HIS A 2 0.51 -0.87 -15.09
N GLN A 3 -0.82 -0.76 -14.93
CA GLN A 3 -1.63 0.10 -15.80
C GLN A 3 -1.48 1.60 -15.50
N GLN A 4 -1.18 1.99 -14.26
CA GLN A 4 -1.10 3.40 -13.86
C GLN A 4 0.19 4.08 -14.34
N THR A 5 1.33 3.36 -14.31
CA THR A 5 2.59 3.87 -14.85
C THR A 5 2.59 3.97 -16.38
N HIS A 6 1.90 3.05 -17.07
CA HIS A 6 1.82 3.08 -18.53
C HIS A 6 0.95 4.24 -19.05
N THR A 7 -0.13 4.58 -18.34
CA THR A 7 -0.97 5.74 -18.70
C THR A 7 -0.24 7.07 -18.48
N LEU A 8 0.52 7.22 -17.40
CA LEU A 8 1.33 8.42 -17.13
C LEU A 8 2.45 8.62 -18.17
N HIS A 9 3.15 7.55 -18.54
CA HIS A 9 4.21 7.62 -19.55
C HIS A 9 3.65 7.99 -20.94
N CYS A 10 2.52 7.38 -21.34
CA CYS A 10 1.87 7.72 -22.61
C CYS A 10 1.29 9.15 -22.66
N MET A 11 0.85 9.69 -21.51
CA MET A 11 0.36 11.08 -21.43
C MET A 11 1.50 12.10 -21.49
N LEU A 12 2.65 11.80 -20.86
CA LEU A 12 3.84 12.67 -20.91
C LEU A 12 4.43 12.74 -22.33
N VAL A 13 4.52 11.59 -23.02
CA VAL A 13 5.02 11.51 -24.40
C VAL A 13 4.11 12.24 -25.39
N ARG A 14 2.78 12.23 -25.18
CA ARG A 14 1.83 13.00 -26.00
C ARG A 14 1.83 14.50 -25.73
N ALA A 15 2.19 14.93 -24.52
CA ALA A 15 2.36 16.34 -24.19
C ALA A 15 3.66 16.92 -24.77
N LEU A 16 4.71 16.08 -24.89
CA LEU A 16 6.01 16.47 -25.44
C LEU A 16 6.07 16.39 -26.97
N HIS A 17 5.29 15.51 -27.61
CA HIS A 17 5.19 15.40 -29.06
C HIS A 17 3.84 15.91 -29.56
N GLY A 18 3.70 17.23 -29.61
CA GLY A 18 2.62 17.89 -30.32
C GLY A 18 2.71 17.66 -31.83
N LEU A 19 2.27 16.50 -32.32
CA LEU A 19 2.08 16.24 -33.74
C LEU A 19 0.77 15.47 -33.99
N ARG A 20 -0.03 16.06 -34.87
CA ARG A 20 -1.26 15.52 -35.43
C ARG A 20 -1.00 14.17 -36.10
N SER A 21 -1.78 13.14 -35.76
CA SER A 21 -2.15 12.12 -36.73
C SER A 21 -3.45 11.41 -36.33
N THR A 22 -4.43 11.56 -37.20
CA THR A 22 -5.65 10.76 -37.30
C THR A 22 -5.30 9.43 -37.94
N LEU A 23 -5.63 8.27 -37.33
CA LEU A 23 -5.93 7.00 -38.00
C LEU A 23 -6.48 5.96 -36.97
N PRO A 24 -7.42 5.07 -37.34
CA PRO A 24 -8.24 4.27 -36.42
C PRO A 24 -7.65 2.88 -36.08
N TRP A 25 -8.14 2.33 -34.95
CA TRP A 25 -7.82 1.00 -34.40
C TRP A 25 -8.41 -0.14 -35.26
N PRO A 26 -7.68 -1.25 -35.54
CA PRO A 26 -8.26 -2.43 -36.17
C PRO A 26 -9.02 -3.29 -35.15
N ARG A 27 -10.25 -3.70 -35.53
CA ARG A 27 -11.01 -4.78 -34.88
C ARG A 27 -10.45 -6.12 -35.34
N LEU A 28 -10.22 -7.05 -34.42
CA LEU A 28 -9.99 -8.47 -34.73
C LEU A 28 -11.23 -9.28 -34.32
N SER A 29 -11.76 -10.03 -35.28
CA SER A 29 -12.95 -10.88 -35.21
C SER A 29 -12.64 -12.27 -34.66
N ALA A 30 -13.65 -12.86 -34.02
CA ALA A 30 -13.67 -14.23 -33.54
C ALA A 30 -14.04 -15.24 -34.64
N ALA A 31 -13.28 -16.33 -34.72
CA ALA A 31 -13.61 -17.64 -35.31
C ALA A 31 -12.48 -18.62 -34.89
N GLY A 32 -12.65 -19.89 -34.57
CA GLY A 32 -13.79 -20.81 -34.65
C GLY A 32 -13.55 -22.06 -33.80
N LEU A 33 -14.55 -22.93 -33.83
CA LEU A 33 -14.83 -24.07 -32.95
C LEU A 33 -14.00 -25.34 -33.18
N SER A 34 -14.07 -26.21 -32.16
CA SER A 34 -14.27 -27.69 -32.25
C SER A 34 -13.06 -28.61 -32.43
N ALA A 35 -12.77 -29.44 -31.41
CA ALA A 35 -13.07 -30.89 -31.42
C ALA A 35 -12.62 -31.59 -30.11
N ARG A 36 -13.47 -32.49 -29.58
CA ARG A 36 -13.14 -33.52 -28.56
C ARG A 36 -13.00 -34.89 -29.25
N PRO A 37 -12.18 -35.79 -28.72
CA PRO A 37 -12.66 -37.11 -28.24
C PRO A 37 -11.86 -37.56 -27.00
N SER A 38 -12.10 -38.65 -26.26
CA SER A 38 -13.22 -39.55 -25.97
C SER A 38 -12.79 -40.28 -24.66
N VAL A 39 -13.75 -40.72 -23.83
CA VAL A 39 -13.50 -41.33 -22.51
C VAL A 39 -13.71 -42.84 -22.59
N ARG A 40 -12.78 -43.64 -22.04
CA ARG A 40 -12.97 -45.06 -21.62
C ARG A 40 -12.05 -45.39 -20.42
N PRO A 41 -12.36 -46.43 -19.62
CA PRO A 41 -12.51 -46.29 -18.16
C PRO A 41 -11.31 -46.75 -17.32
N LEU A 42 -10.91 -45.93 -16.34
CA LEU A 42 -9.87 -46.23 -15.33
C LEU A 42 -10.54 -46.66 -14.01
N ALA A 43 -10.93 -47.94 -13.90
CA ALA A 43 -11.46 -48.52 -12.67
C ALA A 43 -10.63 -49.71 -12.13
N ARG A 44 -9.39 -49.91 -12.61
CA ARG A 44 -8.51 -51.01 -12.14
C ARG A 44 -7.07 -50.64 -11.78
N LEU A 45 -6.69 -49.35 -11.78
CA LEU A 45 -5.37 -48.92 -11.27
C LEU A 45 -5.40 -48.43 -9.80
N CYS A 46 -6.57 -48.21 -9.22
CA CYS A 46 -6.71 -47.55 -7.91
C CYS A 46 -6.59 -48.48 -6.68
N ARG A 47 -5.98 -49.68 -6.81
CA ARG A 47 -5.78 -50.62 -5.66
C ARG A 47 -4.37 -51.15 -5.48
N GLN A 48 -3.43 -50.86 -6.38
CA GLN A 48 -2.04 -51.29 -6.22
C GLN A 48 -1.10 -50.15 -5.79
N GLU A 49 -1.48 -48.88 -5.94
CA GLU A 49 -0.68 -47.75 -5.45
C GLU A 49 -0.90 -47.44 -3.95
N THR A 50 -1.99 -47.93 -3.36
CA THR A 50 -2.37 -47.60 -1.97
C THR A 50 -1.54 -48.35 -0.90
N LEU A 51 -0.73 -49.35 -1.27
CA LEU A 51 0.15 -50.05 -0.31
C LEU A 51 1.64 -49.64 -0.40
N ALA A 52 2.03 -48.81 -1.35
CA ALA A 52 3.42 -48.33 -1.48
C ALA A 52 3.63 -46.91 -0.90
N MET A 53 2.55 -46.23 -0.49
CA MET A 53 2.59 -44.81 -0.05
C MET A 53 2.64 -44.61 1.47
N SER A 54 2.94 -45.65 2.26
CA SER A 54 3.03 -45.54 3.73
C SER A 54 4.46 -45.46 4.28
N GLN A 55 5.48 -45.27 3.44
CA GLN A 55 6.86 -45.06 3.88
C GLN A 55 7.58 -44.06 2.95
N SER A 56 7.41 -42.77 3.21
CA SER A 56 8.35 -41.68 2.89
C SER A 56 7.65 -40.33 3.11
N VAL A 57 7.42 -39.96 4.36
CA VAL A 57 7.28 -38.54 4.71
C VAL A 57 8.71 -38.01 4.90
N GLU A 58 9.41 -37.83 3.78
CA GLU A 58 10.55 -36.92 3.77
C GLU A 58 9.97 -35.51 3.82
N SER A 59 10.23 -34.80 4.93
CA SER A 59 10.11 -33.35 4.98
C SER A 59 10.96 -32.79 3.85
N GLY A 60 10.30 -32.35 2.77
CA GLY A 60 10.97 -31.72 1.64
C GLY A 60 11.86 -30.57 2.12
N PRO A 61 12.95 -30.26 1.38
CA PRO A 61 13.91 -29.26 1.81
C PRO A 61 13.18 -27.94 2.07
N ALA A 62 13.44 -27.34 3.24
CA ALA A 62 12.99 -25.99 3.54
C ALA A 62 13.42 -25.09 2.38
N VAL A 63 12.46 -24.62 1.60
CA VAL A 63 12.74 -23.75 0.46
C VAL A 63 13.24 -22.44 1.06
N HIS A 64 14.56 -22.28 1.10
CA HIS A 64 15.19 -21.02 1.47
C HIS A 64 14.96 -20.03 0.31
N TYR A 65 14.04 -19.11 0.55
CA TYR A 65 13.65 -18.06 -0.39
C TYR A 65 14.71 -16.94 -0.45
N SER A 66 14.67 -16.16 -1.53
CA SER A 66 15.53 -14.99 -1.73
C SER A 66 15.47 -14.03 -0.55
N ALA A 67 16.66 -13.65 -0.07
CA ALA A 67 16.85 -12.62 0.94
C ALA A 67 16.16 -11.29 0.58
N ALA A 68 15.96 -10.98 -0.71
CA ALA A 68 15.56 -9.65 -1.16
C ALA A 68 14.13 -9.20 -0.77
N LEU A 69 13.24 -10.13 -0.40
CA LEU A 69 11.86 -9.82 0.03
C LEU A 69 11.61 -10.11 1.51
N THR A 70 12.22 -11.15 2.07
CA THR A 70 11.89 -11.63 3.43
C THR A 70 13.02 -11.42 4.44
N SER A 71 14.22 -11.02 4.04
CA SER A 71 15.31 -10.68 4.97
C SER A 71 15.93 -9.32 4.66
N ILE A 72 15.84 -8.40 5.61
CA ILE A 72 16.62 -7.17 5.56
C ILE A 72 18.02 -7.50 6.11
N ASP A 73 19.06 -7.18 5.36
CA ASP A 73 20.42 -7.12 5.88
C ASP A 73 20.72 -5.68 6.28
N ALA A 74 20.48 -5.35 7.55
CA ALA A 74 20.72 -4.02 8.09
C ALA A 74 22.19 -3.58 7.99
N SER A 75 23.13 -4.53 7.89
CA SER A 75 24.57 -4.20 7.74
C SER A 75 24.88 -3.51 6.40
N GLN A 76 24.04 -3.73 5.38
CA GLN A 76 24.18 -3.08 4.07
C GLN A 76 23.54 -1.69 4.00
N TYR A 77 22.86 -1.23 5.05
CA TYR A 77 22.06 -0.01 5.02
C TYR A 77 22.87 1.22 4.58
N GLU A 78 24.05 1.44 5.16
CA GLU A 78 24.89 2.60 4.82
C GLU A 78 25.45 2.53 3.39
N ALA A 79 25.79 1.32 2.90
CA ALA A 79 26.23 1.14 1.52
C ALA A 79 25.11 1.42 0.51
N GLN A 80 23.88 0.96 0.81
CA GLN A 80 22.69 1.25 0.00
C GLN A 80 22.35 2.74 0.02
N LEU A 81 22.50 3.41 1.17
CA LEU A 81 22.29 4.85 1.28
C LEU A 81 23.33 5.62 0.47
N ALA A 82 24.61 5.31 0.61
CA ALA A 82 25.69 5.92 -0.16
C ALA A 82 25.48 5.79 -1.67
N THR A 83 25.04 4.61 -2.13
CA THR A 83 24.71 4.37 -3.54
C THR A 83 23.60 5.30 -4.03
N LYS A 84 22.55 5.52 -3.22
CA LYS A 84 21.46 6.44 -3.55
C LYS A 84 21.91 7.90 -3.58
N VAL A 85 22.78 8.29 -2.66
CA VAL A 85 23.35 9.66 -2.61
C VAL A 85 24.20 9.92 -3.84
N ALA A 86 25.15 9.03 -4.17
CA ALA A 86 26.00 9.17 -5.36
C ALA A 86 25.17 9.23 -6.66
N TRP A 87 24.09 8.44 -6.73
CA TRP A 87 23.14 8.50 -7.85
C TRP A 87 22.43 9.86 -7.94
N LEU A 88 21.99 10.43 -6.82
CA LEU A 88 21.38 11.77 -6.80
C LEU A 88 22.38 12.87 -7.17
N GLU A 89 23.62 12.80 -6.70
CA GLU A 89 24.69 13.73 -7.08
C GLU A 89 24.94 13.71 -8.58
N THR A 90 24.99 12.51 -9.18
CA THR A 90 25.11 12.36 -10.63
C THR A 90 23.89 12.91 -11.37
N LEU A 91 22.68 12.63 -10.86
CA LEU A 91 21.43 13.06 -11.51
C LEU A 91 21.26 14.59 -11.53
N PHE A 92 21.77 15.28 -10.50
CA PHE A 92 21.63 16.72 -10.34
C PHE A 92 22.89 17.51 -10.72
N GLN A 93 23.93 16.85 -11.25
CA GLN A 93 25.24 17.46 -11.55
C GLN A 93 25.16 18.72 -12.42
N ASP A 94 24.15 18.83 -13.29
CA ASP A 94 23.97 19.93 -14.24
C ASP A 94 23.09 21.07 -13.68
N LEU A 95 22.68 20.99 -12.41
CA LEU A 95 21.86 22.00 -11.74
C LEU A 95 22.64 22.63 -10.58
N GLU A 96 22.48 23.94 -10.39
CA GLU A 96 22.93 24.57 -9.17
C GLU A 96 21.99 24.18 -8.02
N HIS A 97 22.52 23.50 -7.01
CA HIS A 97 21.75 23.06 -5.86
C HIS A 97 22.59 23.13 -4.57
N PRO A 98 21.96 23.37 -3.40
CA PRO A 98 22.67 23.25 -2.13
C PRO A 98 23.06 21.79 -1.87
N PRO A 99 23.98 21.51 -0.93
CA PRO A 99 24.28 20.15 -0.51
C PRO A 99 23.01 19.40 -0.07
N PHE A 100 22.93 18.11 -0.41
CA PHE A 100 21.78 17.29 -0.05
C PHE A 100 21.66 17.12 1.46
N ALA A 101 20.46 17.40 1.98
CA ALA A 101 20.10 17.02 3.34
C ALA A 101 19.70 15.54 3.39
N ILE A 102 20.53 14.69 3.99
CA ILE A 102 20.31 13.25 4.05
C ILE A 102 19.49 12.88 5.28
N HIS A 103 18.33 12.26 5.04
CA HIS A 103 17.37 11.83 6.06
C HIS A 103 17.32 10.30 6.12
N ARG A 104 17.72 9.72 7.26
CA ARG A 104 17.86 8.27 7.45
C ARG A 104 16.54 7.67 7.93
N SER A 105 16.18 6.52 7.35
CA SER A 105 15.11 5.66 7.88
C SER A 105 15.70 4.73 8.93
N GLU A 106 14.86 4.23 9.83
CA GLU A 106 15.17 2.98 10.51
C GLU A 106 15.41 1.87 9.47
N PRO A 107 16.43 1.00 9.63
CA PRO A 107 16.71 -0.07 8.67
C PRO A 107 15.60 -1.11 8.58
N GLU A 108 14.84 -1.29 9.66
CA GLU A 108 13.78 -2.29 9.79
C GLU A 108 12.52 -1.68 10.41
N ASN A 109 11.41 -2.41 10.36
CA ASN A 109 10.14 -2.09 11.01
C ASN A 109 9.53 -0.73 10.64
N PHE A 110 9.92 -0.17 9.51
CA PHE A 110 9.54 1.19 9.12
C PHE A 110 8.25 1.24 8.30
N ARG A 111 7.81 0.11 7.72
CA ARG A 111 6.68 0.08 6.80
C ARG A 111 5.35 -0.13 7.52
N MET A 112 4.48 0.86 7.44
CA MET A 112 3.20 0.91 8.16
C MET A 112 2.06 0.18 7.44
N ARG A 113 2.23 -0.18 6.15
CA ARG A 113 1.20 -0.85 5.34
C ARG A 113 1.74 -1.97 4.47
N THR A 114 1.05 -3.10 4.44
CA THR A 114 1.43 -4.30 3.69
C THR A 114 0.23 -4.95 3.02
N GLU A 115 0.51 -5.69 1.95
CA GLU A 115 -0.47 -6.43 1.17
C GLU A 115 0.14 -7.81 0.94
N PHE A 116 -0.57 -8.86 1.35
CA PHE A 116 -0.15 -10.26 1.23
C PHE A 116 -1.20 -11.04 0.47
N ASP A 117 -0.78 -11.82 -0.52
CA ASP A 117 -1.63 -12.86 -1.08
C ASP A 117 -1.75 -14.00 -0.07
N VAL A 118 -2.88 -14.69 -0.09
CA VAL A 118 -3.17 -15.80 0.81
C VAL A 118 -3.19 -17.10 0.03
N TRP A 119 -2.32 -18.02 0.43
CA TRP A 119 -2.28 -19.37 -0.10
C TRP A 119 -2.91 -20.36 0.88
N HIS A 120 -3.64 -21.33 0.34
CA HIS A 120 -4.34 -22.36 1.11
C HIS A 120 -3.51 -23.64 1.07
N SER A 121 -2.92 -24.02 2.21
CA SER A 121 -2.10 -25.22 2.35
C SER A 121 -2.84 -26.23 3.22
N GLY A 122 -3.68 -27.07 2.59
CA GLY A 122 -4.58 -27.98 3.31
C GLY A 122 -5.54 -27.21 4.21
N ASP A 123 -5.40 -27.37 5.53
CA ASP A 123 -6.18 -26.69 6.56
C ASP A 123 -5.51 -25.40 7.09
N SER A 124 -4.26 -25.11 6.71
CA SER A 124 -3.54 -23.90 7.12
C SER A 124 -3.61 -22.80 6.06
N LEU A 125 -3.28 -21.56 6.45
CA LEU A 125 -3.07 -20.45 5.52
C LEU A 125 -1.61 -20.03 5.56
N GLU A 126 -1.13 -19.52 4.44
CA GLU A 126 0.21 -18.95 4.31
C GLU A 126 0.09 -17.58 3.64
N PHE A 127 0.86 -16.60 4.11
CA PHE A 127 1.03 -15.35 3.38
C PHE A 127 2.11 -15.49 2.32
N GLN A 128 1.85 -14.88 1.17
CA GLN A 128 2.75 -14.88 0.02
C GLN A 128 2.92 -13.49 -0.56
N MET A 129 4.14 -13.23 -1.03
CA MET A 129 4.46 -12.12 -1.91
C MET A 129 5.06 -12.69 -3.20
N PHE A 130 5.48 -11.84 -4.13
CA PHE A 130 6.08 -12.30 -5.38
C PHE A 130 7.38 -11.59 -5.66
N GLU A 131 8.37 -12.37 -6.02
CA GLU A 131 9.63 -11.90 -6.57
C GLU A 131 9.64 -12.03 -8.09
N LYS A 132 10.39 -11.18 -8.78
CA LYS A 132 10.74 -11.42 -10.18
C LYS A 132 12.03 -12.23 -10.23
N ASP A 133 12.02 -13.36 -10.90
CA ASP A 133 13.25 -14.07 -11.22
C ASP A 133 14.16 -13.13 -12.06
N PRO A 134 15.40 -12.86 -11.64
CA PRO A 134 16.28 -11.92 -12.33
C PRO A 134 16.74 -12.42 -13.71
N LYS A 135 16.67 -13.73 -13.97
CA LYS A 135 17.03 -14.35 -15.25
C LYS A 135 15.84 -14.43 -16.20
N THR A 136 14.68 -14.86 -15.71
CA THR A 136 13.50 -15.12 -16.57
C THR A 136 12.48 -13.98 -16.56
N GLY A 137 12.51 -13.10 -15.56
CA GLY A 137 11.53 -12.04 -15.35
C GLY A 137 10.17 -12.53 -14.83
N GLU A 138 9.99 -13.84 -14.66
CA GLU A 138 8.74 -14.44 -14.18
C GLU A 138 8.50 -14.15 -12.69
N ARG A 139 7.22 -14.00 -12.31
CA ARG A 139 6.84 -13.80 -10.92
C ARG A 139 6.77 -15.14 -10.19
N ARG A 140 7.58 -15.31 -9.15
CA ARG A 140 7.56 -16.50 -8.28
C ARG A 140 6.94 -16.16 -6.92
N PRO A 141 6.01 -16.98 -6.40
CA PRO A 141 5.49 -16.79 -5.07
C PRO A 141 6.58 -17.07 -4.03
N VAL A 142 6.62 -16.23 -3.00
CA VAL A 142 7.53 -16.32 -1.86
C VAL A 142 6.68 -16.32 -0.61
N ARG A 143 6.79 -17.39 0.19
CA ARG A 143 6.13 -17.48 1.48
C ARG A 143 6.72 -16.47 2.45
N VAL A 144 5.87 -15.83 3.25
CA VAL A 144 6.23 -14.78 4.20
C VAL A 144 5.72 -15.14 5.58
N ASP A 145 6.59 -15.72 6.41
CA ASP A 145 6.30 -16.00 7.81
C ASP A 145 6.55 -14.79 8.71
N GLN A 146 7.59 -14.01 8.38
CA GLN A 146 7.93 -12.73 9.00
C GLN A 146 8.24 -11.71 7.91
N PHE A 147 7.99 -10.44 8.21
CA PHE A 147 8.24 -9.36 7.26
C PHE A 147 8.94 -8.20 7.98
N PRO A 148 10.28 -8.26 8.16
CA PRO A 148 11.06 -7.31 8.97
C PRO A 148 11.01 -5.87 8.44
N VAL A 149 10.55 -5.67 7.20
CA VAL A 149 10.28 -4.34 6.64
C VAL A 149 9.07 -3.68 7.32
N ALA A 150 8.06 -4.47 7.67
CA ALA A 150 6.83 -3.95 8.25
C ALA A 150 6.92 -3.69 9.75
N SER A 151 6.09 -2.77 10.22
CA SER A 151 6.00 -2.41 11.62
C SER A 151 5.85 -3.63 12.52
N LYS A 152 6.29 -3.49 13.78
CA LYS A 152 6.14 -4.55 14.79
C LYS A 152 4.67 -4.96 14.94
N LEU A 153 3.76 -3.98 14.98
CA LEU A 153 2.33 -4.22 15.04
C LEU A 153 1.82 -5.01 13.83
N CYS A 154 2.29 -4.69 12.62
CA CYS A 154 1.94 -5.44 11.42
C CYS A 154 2.38 -6.90 11.54
N ASN A 155 3.60 -7.17 12.00
CA ASN A 155 4.09 -8.54 12.19
C ASN A 155 3.28 -9.29 13.26
N SER A 156 2.93 -8.64 14.38
CA SER A 156 2.04 -9.24 15.40
C SER A 156 0.66 -9.60 14.83
N LEU A 157 0.08 -8.71 14.01
CA LEU A 157 -1.19 -8.97 13.33
C LEU A 157 -1.05 -10.12 12.32
N MET A 158 0.05 -10.20 11.57
CA MET A 158 0.28 -11.30 10.65
C MET A 158 0.24 -12.66 11.37
N THR A 159 1.01 -12.79 12.46
CA THR A 159 1.04 -14.01 13.27
C THR A 159 -0.34 -14.36 13.82
N ALA A 160 -1.07 -13.38 14.36
CA ALA A 160 -2.40 -13.62 14.90
C ALA A 160 -3.40 -14.05 13.80
N LEU A 161 -3.36 -13.40 12.62
CA LEU A 161 -4.25 -13.75 11.51
C LEU A 161 -4.00 -15.16 10.97
N LEU A 162 -2.74 -15.56 10.83
CA LEU A 162 -2.39 -16.93 10.41
C LEU A 162 -2.86 -18.00 11.40
N ARG A 163 -3.01 -17.64 12.68
CA ARG A 163 -3.58 -18.51 13.73
C ARG A 163 -5.10 -18.54 13.71
N GLU A 164 -5.76 -17.38 13.64
CA GLU A 164 -7.21 -17.26 13.84
C GLU A 164 -8.02 -17.58 12.56
N LEU A 165 -7.57 -17.12 11.39
CA LEU A 165 -8.35 -17.25 10.15
C LEU A 165 -8.63 -18.71 9.74
N PRO A 166 -7.69 -19.67 9.88
CA PRO A 166 -7.96 -21.08 9.56
C PRO A 166 -9.04 -21.73 10.42
N LEU A 167 -9.24 -21.26 11.66
CA LEU A 167 -10.19 -21.84 12.61
C LEU A 167 -11.65 -21.54 12.27
N CYS A 168 -11.90 -20.60 11.36
CA CYS A 168 -13.23 -20.21 10.94
C CYS A 168 -13.41 -20.38 9.43
N GLN A 169 -14.21 -21.37 9.03
CA GLN A 169 -14.46 -21.67 7.61
C GLN A 169 -15.04 -20.47 6.84
N GLU A 170 -15.86 -19.64 7.50
CA GLU A 170 -16.43 -18.45 6.90
C GLU A 170 -15.36 -17.38 6.60
N LEU A 171 -14.36 -17.20 7.49
CA LEU A 171 -13.27 -16.25 7.26
C LEU A 171 -12.20 -16.80 6.31
N ARG A 172 -12.00 -18.12 6.29
CA ARG A 172 -11.04 -18.83 5.43
C ARG A 172 -11.52 -18.90 3.98
N SER A 173 -12.76 -19.34 3.75
CA SER A 173 -13.23 -19.75 2.43
C SER A 173 -13.11 -18.63 1.38
N LYS A 174 -12.34 -18.91 0.32
CA LYS A 174 -12.08 -18.00 -0.80
C LYS A 174 -11.39 -16.67 -0.43
N LEU A 175 -10.79 -16.57 0.75
CA LEU A 175 -9.87 -15.49 1.10
C LEU A 175 -8.63 -15.60 0.21
N PHE A 176 -8.26 -14.54 -0.52
CA PHE A 176 -7.12 -14.57 -1.44
C PHE A 176 -6.08 -13.49 -1.15
N GLN A 177 -6.42 -12.46 -0.37
CA GLN A 177 -5.50 -11.39 -0.03
C GLN A 177 -5.86 -10.75 1.31
N VAL A 178 -4.85 -10.35 2.07
CA VAL A 178 -4.98 -9.57 3.31
C VAL A 178 -4.16 -8.29 3.18
N ASN A 179 -4.77 -7.15 3.47
CA ASN A 179 -4.07 -5.88 3.58
C ASN A 179 -4.03 -5.45 5.04
N LEU A 180 -2.85 -5.10 5.54
CA LEU A 180 -2.65 -4.57 6.87
C LEU A 180 -2.22 -3.12 6.77
N HIS A 181 -2.83 -2.28 7.59
CA HIS A 181 -2.50 -0.88 7.74
C HIS A 181 -2.39 -0.59 9.23
N THR A 182 -1.26 -0.09 9.67
CA THR A 182 -0.96 0.23 11.08
C THR A 182 -0.53 1.68 11.20
N THR A 183 -0.61 2.25 12.40
CA THR A 183 -0.20 3.64 12.68
C THR A 183 0.77 3.69 13.86
N LEU A 184 1.52 4.78 14.02
CA LEU A 184 2.38 4.99 15.19
C LEU A 184 1.55 5.22 16.47
N SER A 185 0.29 5.61 16.33
CA SER A 185 -0.66 5.75 17.44
C SER A 185 -1.22 4.41 17.95
N GLY A 186 -0.84 3.28 17.34
CA GLY A 186 -1.24 1.94 17.77
C GLY A 186 -2.59 1.46 17.21
N GLN A 187 -3.12 2.13 16.19
CA GLN A 187 -4.34 1.72 15.50
C GLN A 187 -4.04 0.79 14.32
N ALA A 188 -5.03 0.01 13.91
CA ALA A 188 -4.91 -0.87 12.75
C ALA A 188 -6.20 -1.04 11.93
N MET A 189 -6.05 -1.22 10.62
CA MET A 189 -7.07 -1.77 9.74
C MET A 189 -6.58 -3.08 9.13
N VAL A 190 -7.44 -4.10 9.18
CA VAL A 190 -7.24 -5.39 8.53
C VAL A 190 -8.30 -5.53 7.45
N THR A 191 -7.88 -5.53 6.19
CA THR A 191 -8.79 -5.76 5.05
C THR A 191 -8.64 -7.18 4.54
N LEU A 192 -9.73 -7.93 4.54
CA LEU A 192 -9.82 -9.31 4.07
C LEU A 192 -10.52 -9.33 2.70
N LEU A 193 -9.85 -9.83 1.66
CA LEU A 193 -10.34 -9.80 0.28
C LEU A 193 -10.73 -11.20 -0.22
N TYR A 194 -11.92 -11.31 -0.81
CA TYR A 194 -12.54 -12.59 -1.13
C TYR A 194 -12.99 -12.74 -2.58
N HIS A 195 -12.93 -13.98 -3.06
CA HIS A 195 -13.56 -14.43 -4.31
C HIS A 195 -14.96 -15.05 -4.08
N ARG A 196 -15.74 -14.48 -3.16
CA ARG A 196 -17.14 -14.83 -2.90
C ARG A 196 -17.89 -13.63 -2.32
N LYS A 197 -19.23 -13.65 -2.36
CA LYS A 197 -20.05 -12.66 -1.64
C LYS A 197 -19.92 -12.86 -0.14
N LEU A 198 -19.97 -11.77 0.61
CA LEU A 198 -19.97 -11.75 2.06
C LEU A 198 -21.38 -11.47 2.56
N GLY A 199 -21.82 -12.18 3.60
CA GLY A 199 -23.14 -12.03 4.22
C GLY A 199 -23.04 -11.93 5.74
N ASP A 200 -24.17 -12.09 6.42
CA ASP A 200 -24.27 -11.90 7.87
C ASP A 200 -23.39 -12.86 8.66
N ALA A 201 -23.28 -14.13 8.22
CA ALA A 201 -22.37 -15.11 8.82
C ALA A 201 -20.90 -14.64 8.79
N TRP A 202 -20.47 -13.96 7.72
CA TRP A 202 -19.13 -13.39 7.64
C TRP A 202 -18.96 -12.22 8.61
N GLN A 203 -19.98 -11.36 8.77
CA GLN A 203 -19.93 -10.23 9.71
C GLN A 203 -19.82 -10.73 11.15
N GLU A 204 -20.62 -11.72 11.53
CA GLU A 204 -20.55 -12.34 12.87
C GLU A 204 -19.17 -12.95 13.15
N ALA A 205 -18.60 -13.66 12.17
CA ALA A 205 -17.27 -14.23 12.29
C ALA A 205 -16.17 -13.15 12.37
N ALA A 206 -16.28 -12.10 11.56
CA ALA A 206 -15.34 -10.99 11.55
C ALA A 206 -15.40 -10.19 12.87
N GLN A 207 -16.58 -10.08 13.50
CA GLN A 207 -16.73 -9.45 14.81
C GLN A 207 -16.00 -10.25 15.90
N LYS A 208 -16.05 -11.60 15.85
CA LYS A 208 -15.26 -12.46 16.75
C LYS A 208 -13.76 -12.29 16.50
N LEU A 209 -13.33 -12.26 15.24
CA LEU A 209 -11.93 -12.02 14.88
C LEU A 209 -11.44 -10.67 15.44
N ARG A 210 -12.25 -9.60 15.31
CA ARG A 210 -11.90 -8.28 15.85
C ARG A 210 -11.63 -8.32 17.36
N VAL A 211 -12.45 -9.05 18.11
CA VAL A 211 -12.25 -9.25 19.56
C VAL A 211 -10.93 -9.99 19.83
N CYS A 212 -10.65 -11.08 19.10
CA CYS A 212 -9.39 -11.82 19.25
C CYS A 212 -8.13 -10.98 18.97
N LEU A 213 -8.25 -9.95 18.14
CA LEU A 213 -7.13 -9.07 17.77
C LEU A 213 -7.09 -7.77 18.60
N GLY A 214 -8.09 -7.52 19.46
CA GLY A 214 -8.27 -6.25 20.16
C GLY A 214 -7.13 -5.86 21.08
N ASP A 215 -6.40 -6.84 21.63
CA ASP A 215 -5.25 -6.59 22.51
C ASP A 215 -4.01 -6.10 21.75
N LEU A 216 -3.98 -6.27 20.42
CA LEU A 216 -2.82 -5.88 19.59
C LEU A 216 -2.90 -4.41 19.14
N ALA A 217 -4.10 -3.88 18.89
CA ALA A 217 -4.30 -2.54 18.35
C ALA A 217 -5.63 -1.94 18.84
N SER A 218 -5.62 -0.65 19.11
CA SER A 218 -6.79 0.07 19.63
C SER A 218 -6.95 1.46 19.01
N PRO A 219 -8.03 1.70 18.23
CA PRO A 219 -8.93 0.69 17.65
C PRO A 219 -8.26 -0.23 16.63
N ILE A 220 -8.88 -1.40 16.44
CA ILE A 220 -8.66 -2.27 15.28
C ILE A 220 -9.96 -2.41 14.48
N HIS A 221 -9.88 -2.15 13.18
CA HIS A 221 -11.01 -2.28 12.26
C HIS A 221 -10.81 -3.47 11.31
N ILE A 222 -11.87 -4.25 11.10
CA ILE A 222 -11.90 -5.33 10.12
C ILE A 222 -12.80 -4.91 8.95
N ILE A 223 -12.29 -5.06 7.74
CA ILE A 223 -12.97 -4.68 6.50
C ILE A 223 -13.02 -5.89 5.58
N GLY A 224 -14.21 -6.25 5.11
CA GLY A 224 -14.43 -7.31 4.14
C GLY A 224 -14.60 -6.71 2.75
N ARG A 225 -13.83 -7.19 1.77
CA ARG A 225 -14.03 -6.81 0.36
C ARG A 225 -14.28 -8.03 -0.51
N SER A 226 -15.23 -7.88 -1.41
CA SER A 226 -15.41 -8.79 -2.54
C SER A 226 -15.75 -7.97 -3.79
N ARG A 227 -15.97 -8.62 -4.93
CA ARG A 227 -16.28 -7.91 -6.19
C ARG A 227 -17.53 -7.03 -6.02
N GLY A 228 -17.33 -5.71 -6.03
CA GLY A 228 -18.41 -4.72 -5.89
C GLY A 228 -18.96 -4.56 -4.48
N GLN A 229 -18.32 -5.16 -3.46
CA GLN A 229 -18.79 -5.14 -2.08
C GLN A 229 -17.68 -4.65 -1.14
N LYS A 230 -18.05 -3.78 -0.19
CA LYS A 230 -17.22 -3.38 0.95
C LYS A 230 -18.11 -3.44 2.19
N ILE A 231 -17.71 -4.21 3.18
CA ILE A 231 -18.34 -4.28 4.50
C ILE A 231 -17.31 -3.78 5.52
N CYS A 232 -17.66 -2.77 6.30
CA CYS A 232 -16.84 -2.28 7.40
C CYS A 232 -17.57 -2.64 8.68
N LEU A 233 -16.88 -3.28 9.64
CA LEU A 233 -17.53 -3.60 10.92
C LEU A 233 -17.85 -2.33 11.72
N ASP A 234 -16.85 -1.44 11.86
CA ASP A 234 -17.00 -0.19 12.59
C ASP A 234 -16.65 1.01 11.69
N ALA A 235 -15.41 1.07 11.19
CA ALA A 235 -14.91 2.15 10.34
C ALA A 235 -13.99 1.61 9.24
N ASP A 236 -13.73 2.46 8.23
CA ASP A 236 -12.73 2.20 7.18
C ASP A 236 -11.55 3.16 7.24
N GLU A 237 -11.28 3.70 8.42
CA GLU A 237 -10.23 4.67 8.66
C GLU A 237 -9.55 4.46 10.01
N VAL A 238 -8.29 4.89 10.12
CA VAL A 238 -7.52 4.96 11.36
C VAL A 238 -6.89 6.33 11.52
N GLU A 239 -6.65 6.74 12.76
CA GLU A 239 -5.93 7.97 13.07
C GLU A 239 -4.44 7.67 13.24
N GLU A 240 -3.61 8.46 12.56
CA GLU A 240 -2.16 8.51 12.73
C GLU A 240 -1.78 9.75 13.52
N THR A 241 -0.82 9.61 14.44
CA THR A 241 -0.32 10.72 15.25
C THR A 241 1.18 10.87 15.03
N LEU A 242 1.58 12.00 14.45
CA LEU A 242 2.98 12.33 14.15
C LEU A 242 3.42 13.52 14.99
N THR A 243 4.55 13.38 15.71
CA THR A 243 5.18 14.50 16.41
C THR A 243 6.25 15.13 15.52
N VAL A 244 5.99 16.34 15.02
CA VAL A 244 6.85 17.07 14.09
C VAL A 244 7.30 18.37 14.75
N GLU A 245 8.61 18.52 15.00
CA GLU A 245 9.17 19.71 15.67
C GLU A 245 8.48 20.02 17.02
N GLY A 246 8.13 18.99 17.79
CA GLY A 246 7.40 19.12 19.07
C GLY A 246 5.90 19.38 18.93
N GLN A 247 5.38 19.57 17.71
CA GLN A 247 3.95 19.70 17.45
C GLN A 247 3.34 18.33 17.11
N THR A 248 2.28 17.96 17.81
CA THR A 248 1.48 16.77 17.48
C THR A 248 0.52 17.09 16.33
N LEU A 249 0.60 16.28 15.26
CA LEU A 249 -0.27 16.33 14.09
C LEU A 249 -1.04 15.02 13.98
N ARG A 250 -2.37 15.11 13.88
CA ARG A 250 -3.27 13.97 13.70
C ARG A 250 -3.74 13.89 12.26
N TYR A 251 -3.78 12.68 11.72
CA TYR A 251 -4.16 12.40 10.34
C TYR A 251 -5.11 11.22 10.27
N VAL A 252 -6.26 11.41 9.62
CA VAL A 252 -7.11 10.29 9.25
C VAL A 252 -6.54 9.61 8.00
N GLN A 253 -6.42 8.28 8.05
CA GLN A 253 -5.94 7.43 6.98
C GLN A 253 -7.02 6.41 6.64
N VAL A 254 -7.62 6.56 5.46
CA VAL A 254 -8.72 5.69 5.00
C VAL A 254 -8.16 4.51 4.21
N GLU A 255 -8.82 3.37 4.35
CA GLU A 255 -8.55 2.16 3.56
C GLU A 255 -8.52 2.46 2.06
N ALA A 256 -7.53 1.88 1.37
CA ALA A 256 -7.22 2.07 -0.04
C ALA A 256 -6.81 3.50 -0.48
N ASN A 257 -6.87 4.50 0.40
CA ASN A 257 -6.30 5.81 0.12
C ASN A 257 -4.79 5.83 0.36
N PHE A 258 -4.10 6.78 -0.25
CA PHE A 258 -2.66 6.92 -0.08
C PHE A 258 -2.33 7.50 1.30
N SER A 259 -1.41 6.83 2.00
CA SER A 259 -0.64 7.37 3.12
C SER A 259 0.84 7.06 2.92
N GLN A 260 1.71 7.85 3.57
CA GLN A 260 3.14 7.61 3.54
C GLN A 260 3.44 6.26 4.20
N PRO A 261 4.09 5.31 3.50
CA PRO A 261 4.29 3.96 4.03
C PRO A 261 5.34 3.93 5.14
N ASN A 262 6.18 4.95 5.28
CA ASN A 262 7.19 5.06 6.32
C ASN A 262 6.90 6.30 7.17
N ALA A 263 6.33 6.10 8.35
CA ALA A 263 5.92 7.20 9.23
C ALA A 263 7.13 7.98 9.78
N GLY A 264 8.25 7.30 10.07
CA GLY A 264 9.48 7.96 10.54
C GLY A 264 10.07 8.93 9.50
N ILE A 265 10.14 8.50 8.23
CA ILE A 265 10.52 9.38 7.13
C ILE A 265 9.46 10.47 6.90
N SER A 266 8.17 10.17 7.03
CA SER A 266 7.10 11.20 6.95
C SER A 266 7.35 12.34 7.94
N VAL A 267 7.62 12.03 9.22
CA VAL A 267 7.97 13.04 10.24
C VAL A 267 9.14 13.91 9.80
N GLN A 268 10.21 13.30 9.28
CA GLN A 268 11.40 14.04 8.82
C GLN A 268 11.11 14.93 7.61
N MET A 269 10.34 14.45 6.64
CA MET A 269 9.91 15.25 5.48
C MET A 269 9.06 16.45 5.89
N LEU A 270 8.13 16.25 6.82
CA LEU A 270 7.28 17.34 7.34
C LEU A 270 8.13 18.38 8.08
N ALA A 271 9.08 17.94 8.91
CA ALA A 271 10.00 18.85 9.60
C ALA A 271 10.91 19.61 8.62
N TRP A 272 11.41 18.94 7.59
CA TRP A 272 12.19 19.58 6.53
C TRP A 272 11.36 20.64 5.79
N ALA A 273 10.15 20.31 5.35
CA ALA A 273 9.29 21.24 4.63
C ALA A 273 8.91 22.46 5.49
N ARG A 274 8.63 22.25 6.78
CA ARG A 274 8.34 23.34 7.73
C ARG A 274 9.52 24.29 7.92
N ARG A 275 10.75 23.78 7.97
CA ARG A 275 11.97 24.61 8.03
C ARG A 275 12.18 25.38 6.73
N ALA A 276 12.03 24.72 5.58
CA ALA A 276 12.13 25.37 4.28
C ALA A 276 11.09 26.50 4.09
N ALA A 277 9.93 26.38 4.73
CA ALA A 277 8.88 27.40 4.70
C ALA A 277 9.02 28.51 5.76
N GLN A 278 10.09 28.54 6.57
CA GLN A 278 10.28 29.62 7.55
C GLN A 278 10.30 31.00 6.86
N GLY A 279 9.72 32.00 7.53
CA GLY A 279 9.60 33.36 7.00
C GLY A 279 8.48 33.55 5.96
N SER A 280 7.70 32.51 5.64
CA SER A 280 6.63 32.59 4.62
C SER A 280 5.31 33.16 5.12
N GLY A 281 5.24 33.72 6.34
CA GLY A 281 3.98 34.12 7.00
C GLY A 281 3.17 35.18 6.24
N ALA A 282 3.79 35.97 5.37
CA ALA A 282 3.12 36.95 4.52
C ALA A 282 2.60 36.36 3.18
N ARG A 283 2.97 35.12 2.85
CA ARG A 283 2.64 34.42 1.60
C ARG A 283 1.47 33.46 1.80
N ASP A 284 0.83 33.09 0.70
CA ASP A 284 -0.15 32.01 0.67
C ASP A 284 0.49 30.75 0.06
N LEU A 285 0.03 29.57 0.47
CA LEU A 285 0.48 28.27 -0.05
C LEU A 285 -0.57 27.69 -1.01
N LEU A 286 -0.12 27.18 -2.16
CA LEU A 286 -0.89 26.28 -3.01
C LEU A 286 -0.27 24.89 -2.96
N GLU A 287 -1.04 23.89 -2.55
CA GLU A 287 -0.64 22.48 -2.58
C GLU A 287 -1.43 21.70 -3.64
N LEU A 288 -0.71 20.98 -4.49
CA LEU A 288 -1.28 20.15 -5.53
C LEU A 288 -1.27 18.68 -5.12
N TYR A 289 -2.39 17.99 -5.31
CA TYR A 289 -2.56 16.57 -4.96
C TYR A 289 -2.22 16.27 -3.49
N CYS A 290 -2.88 17.02 -2.59
CA CYS A 290 -2.54 17.00 -1.16
C CYS A 290 -2.88 15.69 -0.43
N GLY A 291 -3.60 14.76 -1.07
CA GLY A 291 -4.03 13.51 -0.47
C GLY A 291 -4.90 13.77 0.76
N ASN A 292 -4.51 13.19 1.89
CA ASN A 292 -5.19 13.42 3.17
C ASN A 292 -4.75 14.74 3.86
N GLY A 293 -3.98 15.59 3.16
CA GLY A 293 -3.47 16.85 3.67
C GLY A 293 -2.19 16.72 4.50
N ASN A 294 -1.36 15.71 4.22
CA ASN A 294 -0.17 15.41 5.04
C ASN A 294 0.74 16.64 5.21
N PHE A 295 1.14 17.27 4.08
CA PHE A 295 1.93 18.50 4.10
C PHE A 295 1.06 19.72 4.40
N THR A 296 -0.20 19.75 3.96
CA THR A 296 -1.08 20.90 4.20
C THR A 296 -1.21 21.21 5.68
N ALA A 297 -1.51 20.20 6.49
CA ALA A 297 -1.67 20.35 7.94
C ALA A 297 -0.36 20.79 8.61
N ALA A 298 0.78 20.25 8.15
CA ALA A 298 2.08 20.59 8.70
C ALA A 298 2.55 22.00 8.30
N LEU A 299 2.23 22.46 7.10
CA LEU A 299 2.68 23.74 6.56
C LEU A 299 1.73 24.89 6.88
N ALA A 300 0.44 24.64 7.11
CA ALA A 300 -0.55 25.69 7.35
C ALA A 300 -0.13 26.77 8.37
N PRO A 301 0.50 26.44 9.52
CA PRO A 301 0.96 27.45 10.46
C PRO A 301 2.08 28.38 9.95
N ARG A 302 2.69 28.08 8.79
CA ARG A 302 3.79 28.87 8.19
C ARG A 302 3.32 29.89 7.15
N PHE A 303 2.05 29.88 6.77
CA PHE A 303 1.49 30.70 5.68
C PHE A 303 0.23 31.45 6.13
N ARG A 304 -0.07 32.56 5.45
CA ARG A 304 -1.26 33.39 5.70
C ARG A 304 -2.55 32.66 5.35
N ARG A 305 -2.58 31.98 4.20
CA ARG A 305 -3.66 31.11 3.74
C ARG A 305 -3.10 29.90 3.03
N VAL A 306 -3.87 28.83 3.01
CA VAL A 306 -3.51 27.63 2.25
C VAL A 306 -4.66 27.23 1.34
N VAL A 307 -4.35 27.01 0.06
CA VAL A 307 -5.24 26.37 -0.90
C VAL A 307 -4.66 25.00 -1.20
N ALA A 308 -5.43 23.95 -0.95
CA ALA A 308 -5.02 22.59 -1.27
C ALA A 308 -5.98 21.95 -2.27
N THR A 309 -5.43 21.25 -3.27
CA THR A 309 -6.22 20.60 -4.31
C THR A 309 -6.07 19.09 -4.22
N GLU A 310 -7.19 18.39 -4.38
CA GLU A 310 -7.24 16.93 -4.41
C GLU A 310 -8.22 16.46 -5.48
N ALA A 311 -7.82 15.45 -6.25
CA ALA A 311 -8.61 14.89 -7.34
C ALA A 311 -9.54 13.77 -6.86
N TRP A 312 -9.19 13.08 -5.77
CA TRP A 312 -9.98 11.98 -5.22
C TRP A 312 -11.08 12.46 -4.26
N THR A 313 -12.33 12.14 -4.59
CA THR A 313 -13.51 12.57 -3.84
C THR A 313 -13.65 11.92 -2.46
N ARG A 314 -13.01 10.75 -2.24
CA ARG A 314 -13.12 9.96 -1.00
C ARG A 314 -11.93 10.11 -0.05
N THR A 315 -11.04 11.09 -0.27
CA THR A 315 -9.97 11.38 0.69
C THR A 315 -10.52 12.34 1.74
N PRO A 316 -10.72 11.91 3.01
CA PRO A 316 -10.97 12.85 4.08
C PRO A 316 -9.70 13.66 4.29
N PHE A 317 -9.89 14.93 4.56
CA PHE A 317 -8.80 15.85 4.75
C PHE A 317 -8.65 16.08 6.25
N SER A 318 -7.43 15.89 6.75
CA SER A 318 -7.10 15.89 8.18
C SER A 318 -7.25 17.24 8.89
N SER A 319 -7.68 18.31 8.20
CA SER A 319 -7.74 19.65 8.80
C SER A 319 -8.76 19.84 9.89
N SER A 320 -9.76 18.96 10.02
CA SER A 320 -10.82 19.16 11.01
C SER A 320 -10.37 18.90 12.45
N MET A 321 -9.21 18.27 12.67
CA MET A 321 -8.82 17.75 14.00
C MET A 321 -7.54 18.35 14.60
N ASN A 322 -6.74 19.09 13.84
CA ASN A 322 -5.55 19.75 14.39
C ASN A 322 -5.92 21.17 14.88
N SER A 323 -6.05 21.33 16.20
CA SER A 323 -6.39 22.59 16.90
C SER A 323 -5.52 23.79 16.53
N THR A 324 -4.36 23.55 15.92
CA THR A 324 -3.44 24.56 15.38
C THR A 324 -3.88 25.19 14.05
N MET A 325 -4.94 24.70 13.39
CA MET A 325 -5.51 25.37 12.20
C MET A 325 -6.44 26.53 12.54
N SER A 326 -6.67 26.81 13.83
CA SER A 326 -7.65 27.79 14.31
C SER A 326 -7.41 29.25 13.88
N SER A 327 -6.22 29.61 13.38
CA SER A 327 -5.92 30.97 12.87
C SER A 327 -5.64 31.06 11.37
N THR A 328 -5.45 29.94 10.66
CA THR A 328 -5.16 29.93 9.21
C THR A 328 -6.38 29.43 8.44
N SER A 329 -6.96 30.27 7.58
CA SER A 329 -8.00 29.83 6.64
C SER A 329 -7.39 28.90 5.58
N ALA A 330 -7.65 27.60 5.70
CA ALA A 330 -7.35 26.61 4.66
C ALA A 330 -8.60 26.35 3.81
N ALA A 331 -8.52 26.58 2.51
CA ALA A 331 -9.58 26.27 1.56
C ALA A 331 -9.19 25.04 0.73
N ILE A 332 -10.08 24.06 0.64
CA ILE A 332 -9.85 22.86 -0.16
C ILE A 332 -10.68 22.95 -1.42
N LEU A 333 -10.00 22.82 -2.56
CA LEU A 333 -10.65 22.72 -3.85
C LEU A 333 -10.60 21.26 -4.31
N ARG A 334 -11.71 20.55 -4.14
CA ARG A 334 -11.90 19.22 -4.75
C ARG A 334 -12.20 19.41 -6.23
N ARG A 335 -11.13 19.52 -7.03
CA ARG A 335 -11.22 19.65 -8.49
C ARG A 335 -10.16 18.76 -9.13
N SER A 336 -10.57 17.96 -10.10
CA SER A 336 -9.65 17.47 -11.13
C SER A 336 -9.16 18.68 -11.91
N MET A 337 -7.96 19.20 -11.59
CA MET A 337 -7.33 20.22 -12.41
C MET A 337 -6.55 19.51 -13.53
N PRO A 338 -7.03 19.53 -14.79
CA PRO A 338 -6.20 19.07 -15.90
C PRO A 338 -4.95 19.95 -15.97
N ILE A 339 -3.78 19.32 -16.16
CA ILE A 339 -2.45 19.97 -16.23
C ILE A 339 -2.44 21.20 -17.17
N TRP A 340 -3.26 21.21 -18.21
CA TRP A 340 -3.44 22.33 -19.15
C TRP A 340 -4.05 23.62 -18.56
N TRP A 341 -4.48 23.62 -17.29
CA TRP A 341 -4.98 24.82 -16.62
C TRP A 341 -3.85 25.68 -16.03
N LEU A 342 -2.69 25.08 -15.70
CA LEU A 342 -1.50 25.80 -15.23
C LEU A 342 -0.88 26.69 -16.33
N SER A 343 -1.08 26.35 -17.61
CA SER A 343 -0.62 27.16 -18.76
C SER A 343 -1.51 28.37 -19.07
N ARG A 344 -2.55 28.63 -18.27
CA ARG A 344 -3.44 29.80 -18.42
C ARG A 344 -3.35 30.81 -17.28
N ILE A 345 -2.42 30.64 -16.33
CA ILE A 345 -2.13 31.69 -15.36
C ILE A 345 -1.42 32.82 -16.12
N PRO A 346 -2.04 34.01 -16.30
CA PRO A 346 -1.36 35.12 -16.94
C PRO A 346 -0.14 35.47 -16.09
N SER A 347 1.02 35.59 -16.71
CA SER A 347 2.17 36.23 -16.10
C SER A 347 1.77 37.65 -15.70
N THR A 348 1.63 37.90 -14.40
CA THR A 348 1.58 39.26 -13.84
C THR A 348 2.97 39.75 -13.54
#